data_AF-A0A2R5L0E7-F1
#
_entry.id   AF-A0A2R5L0E7-F1
#
_cell.length_a   1.000
_cell.length_b   1.000
_cell.length_c   1.000
_cell.angle_alpha   90.00
_cell.angle_beta   90.00
_cell.angle_gamma   90.00
#
_symmetry.space_group_name_H-M   'P 1'
#
loop_
_entity.id
_entity.type
_entity.pdbx_description
1 polymer ?
#
loop_
_entity_poly.entity_id
_entity_poly.type
_entity_poly.pdbx_seq_one_letter_code
_entity_poly.pdbx_strand_id
1 'polypeptide(L)'
;EGDIVTRHLVDGDTVLFNRQPSLHKMSIMAHQVKVLPWRTFRFNECVCNPYNADFDGDEMNLHVPQTEEARAEAGALMGVVNNLVTPRSGALIIAATQDFLTGSFLLTSKDMFFDKAGACQLMGVLTEDGGRIELPIPAILKPHELWTGKQLFSLVLKPNRDAPINCNLLANKCKDPLCSFKGEMCSSDNFVHVRNSELLCGVLDKSMLGAGSKKNVFFSILKDYGKLEAAEMMWRVARLSIQYLMMSGFSIGLGDLCPPDSLILKKEKLL
;
A
#
# COMPACT_ATOMS: atom_id res chain seq x y z
N GLU A 1 14.02 45.90 -2.01
CA GLU A 1 13.84 44.68 -2.84
C GLU A 1 15.23 44.11 -3.12
N GLY A 2 15.40 42.80 -2.96
CA GLY A 2 16.72 42.14 -3.10
C GLY A 2 17.41 41.76 -1.78
N ASP A 3 16.84 42.12 -0.62
CA ASP A 3 17.34 41.64 0.67
C ASP A 3 17.02 40.14 0.86
N ILE A 4 17.98 39.39 1.41
CA ILE A 4 17.83 37.95 1.64
C ILE A 4 17.38 37.74 3.08
N VAL A 5 16.19 37.14 3.24
CA VAL A 5 15.67 36.74 4.56
C VAL A 5 15.82 35.22 4.72
N THR A 6 16.70 34.80 5.62
CA THR A 6 16.87 33.38 5.97
C THR A 6 15.79 32.95 6.95
N ARG A 7 14.62 32.57 6.44
CA ARG A 7 13.51 32.04 7.23
C ARG A 7 13.77 30.62 7.74
N HIS A 8 13.00 30.21 8.74
CA HIS A 8 12.94 28.81 9.17
C HIS A 8 12.31 27.91 8.10
N LEU A 9 12.57 26.61 8.23
CA LEU A 9 11.94 25.55 7.43
C LEU A 9 10.44 25.50 7.74
N VAL A 10 9.61 25.43 6.71
CA VAL A 10 8.14 25.40 6.83
C VAL A 10 7.56 24.22 6.05
N ASP A 11 6.26 23.97 6.26
CA ASP A 11 5.51 22.95 5.52
C ASP A 11 5.60 23.19 4.01
N GLY A 12 5.84 22.11 3.25
CA GLY A 12 5.96 22.12 1.79
C GLY A 12 7.37 22.39 1.27
N ASP A 13 8.34 22.77 2.12
CA ASP A 13 9.74 22.90 1.69
C ASP A 13 10.30 21.56 1.17
N THR A 14 11.07 21.62 0.09
CA THR A 14 11.72 20.42 -0.48
C THR A 14 13.06 20.17 0.19
N VAL A 15 13.26 18.95 0.68
CA VAL A 15 14.48 18.52 1.38
C VAL A 15 14.98 17.20 0.84
N LEU A 16 16.29 16.99 0.86
CA LEU A 16 16.89 15.70 0.54
C LEU A 16 17.02 14.86 1.80
N PHE A 17 16.62 13.60 1.71
CA PHE A 17 16.61 12.66 2.82
C PHE A 17 17.37 11.39 2.43
N ASN A 18 18.32 10.98 3.29
CA ASN A 18 19.35 9.99 3.00
C ASN A 18 19.55 9.03 4.20
N ARG A 19 19.71 7.73 3.92
CA ARG A 19 20.25 6.75 4.88
C ARG A 19 21.66 6.30 4.49
N GLN A 20 22.57 6.34 5.45
CA GLN A 20 23.94 5.83 5.30
C GLN A 20 24.01 4.37 5.79
N PRO A 21 24.70 3.45 5.08
CA PRO A 21 25.39 3.60 3.80
C PRO A 21 24.45 3.61 2.57
N SER A 22 24.78 4.44 1.58
CA SER A 22 24.01 4.52 0.33
C SER A 22 24.47 3.45 -0.67
N LEU A 23 23.62 2.46 -0.94
CA LEU A 23 23.94 1.34 -1.86
C LEU A 23 23.52 1.61 -3.31
N HIS A 24 22.55 2.49 -3.52
CA HIS A 24 22.01 2.79 -4.83
C HIS A 24 21.38 4.19 -4.87
N LYS A 25 21.08 4.70 -6.07
CA LYS A 25 20.48 6.04 -6.29
C LYS A 25 19.30 6.33 -5.36
N MET A 26 18.46 5.32 -5.11
CA MET A 26 17.23 5.42 -4.31
C MET A 26 17.47 5.59 -2.81
N SER A 27 18.72 5.51 -2.34
CA SER A 27 19.08 5.73 -0.94
C SER A 27 19.11 7.22 -0.56
N ILE A 28 18.95 8.12 -1.53
CA ILE A 28 18.71 9.56 -1.34
C ILE A 28 17.56 10.02 -2.25
N MET A 29 16.55 10.64 -1.65
CA MET A 29 15.38 11.17 -2.38
C MET A 29 14.93 12.49 -1.79
N ALA A 30 14.20 13.28 -2.59
CA ALA A 30 13.59 14.52 -2.16
C ALA A 30 12.19 14.27 -1.61
N HIS A 31 11.91 14.84 -0.43
CA HIS A 31 10.61 14.82 0.25
C HIS A 31 10.10 16.24 0.46
N GLN A 32 8.80 16.37 0.68
CA GLN A 32 8.18 17.61 1.17
C GLN A 32 8.12 17.58 2.70
N VAL A 33 8.49 18.70 3.32
CA VAL A 33 8.52 18.84 4.77
C VAL A 33 7.11 18.97 5.31
N LYS A 34 6.87 18.29 6.43
CA LYS A 34 5.79 18.58 7.36
C LYS A 34 6.38 18.76 8.75
N VAL A 35 6.23 19.95 9.33
CA VAL A 35 6.75 20.28 10.66
C VAL A 35 5.83 19.64 11.71
N LEU A 36 6.42 18.81 12.56
CA LEU A 36 5.74 18.12 13.65
C LEU A 36 6.37 18.52 14.99
N PRO A 37 5.62 18.45 16.11
CA PRO A 37 6.12 18.90 17.42
C PRO A 37 7.18 17.97 18.06
N TRP A 38 7.43 16.79 17.47
CA TRP A 38 8.32 15.76 18.02
C TRP A 38 9.75 15.87 17.46
N ARG A 39 10.70 15.18 18.10
CA ARG A 39 12.14 15.26 17.79
C ARG A 39 12.67 14.17 16.84
N THR A 40 11.80 13.39 16.21
CA THR A 40 12.18 12.30 15.30
C THR A 40 11.73 12.61 13.88
N PHE A 41 12.52 12.19 12.90
CA PHE A 41 12.06 12.16 11.51
C PHE A 41 10.99 11.08 11.34
N ARG A 42 9.98 11.38 10.53
CA ARG A 42 8.89 10.46 10.21
C ARG A 42 8.67 10.48 8.71
N PHE A 43 8.49 9.30 8.13
CA PHE A 43 8.13 9.11 6.75
C PHE A 43 7.31 7.83 6.63
N ASN A 44 6.55 7.70 5.53
CA ASN A 44 5.66 6.57 5.33
C ASN A 44 6.44 5.27 5.12
N GLU A 45 5.95 4.18 5.73
CA GLU A 45 6.53 2.84 5.72
C GLU A 45 6.66 2.26 4.30
N CYS A 46 5.80 2.68 3.36
CA CYS A 46 5.93 2.32 1.94
C CYS A 46 7.29 2.71 1.33
N VAL A 47 7.95 3.74 1.89
CA VAL A 47 9.23 4.29 1.41
C VAL A 47 10.43 3.71 2.17
N CYS A 48 10.22 2.82 3.16
CA CYS A 48 11.33 2.19 3.90
C CYS A 48 12.21 1.31 3.02
N ASN A 49 11.63 0.58 2.06
CA ASN A 49 12.36 -0.37 1.21
C ASN A 49 13.54 0.29 0.45
N PRO A 50 13.38 1.44 -0.23
CA PRO A 50 14.50 2.20 -0.80
C PRO A 50 15.63 2.54 0.19
N TYR A 51 15.30 2.86 1.44
CA TYR A 51 16.30 3.22 2.43
C TYR A 51 16.89 2.00 3.15
N ASN A 52 16.25 0.83 2.99
CA ASN A 52 16.51 -0.36 3.79
C ASN A 52 16.44 -0.05 5.30
N ALA A 53 15.46 0.76 5.70
CA ALA A 53 15.22 1.18 7.07
C ALA A 53 14.12 0.32 7.72
N ASP A 54 14.21 0.08 9.03
CA ASP A 54 13.30 -0.78 9.81
C ASP A 54 12.85 -0.19 11.16
N PHE A 55 13.22 1.06 11.45
CA PHE A 55 12.81 1.81 12.66
C PHE A 55 13.26 1.19 14.00
N ASP A 56 14.40 0.50 14.03
CA ASP A 56 14.97 -0.13 15.23
C ASP A 56 15.93 0.77 16.04
N GLY A 57 16.06 2.05 15.66
CA GLY A 57 17.05 2.99 16.20
C GLY A 57 17.90 3.69 15.14
N ASP A 58 17.61 3.44 13.86
CA ASP A 58 18.22 4.10 12.71
C ASP A 58 18.25 5.64 12.78
N GLU A 59 19.38 6.22 12.39
CA GLU A 59 19.54 7.65 12.13
C GLU A 59 19.61 7.92 10.62
N MET A 60 19.02 9.03 10.18
CA MET A 60 19.01 9.46 8.78
C MET A 60 19.35 10.93 8.65
N ASN A 61 19.99 11.28 7.54
CA ASN A 61 20.48 12.63 7.27
C ASN A 61 19.46 13.41 6.43
N LEU A 62 19.31 14.69 6.77
CA LEU A 62 18.46 15.64 6.05
C LEU A 62 19.29 16.82 5.56
N HIS A 63 19.19 17.13 4.27
CA HIS A 63 19.89 18.24 3.63
C HIS A 63 18.88 19.19 2.99
N VAL A 64 18.99 20.49 3.25
CA VAL A 64 18.09 21.51 2.73
C VAL A 64 18.77 22.25 1.57
N PRO A 65 18.31 22.10 0.31
CA PRO A 65 18.82 22.87 -0.82
C PRO A 65 18.65 24.38 -0.57
N GLN A 66 19.70 25.17 -0.80
CA GLN A 66 19.70 26.61 -0.52
C GLN A 66 19.41 27.49 -1.75
N THR A 67 19.49 26.93 -2.96
CA THR A 67 19.20 27.64 -4.21
C THR A 67 17.88 27.17 -4.81
N GLU A 68 17.18 28.08 -5.49
CA GLU A 68 15.93 27.77 -6.19
C GLU A 68 16.11 26.71 -7.27
N GLU A 69 17.24 26.75 -7.99
CA GLU A 69 17.61 25.77 -9.02
C GLU A 69 17.76 24.36 -8.42
N ALA A 70 18.51 24.23 -7.32
CA ALA A 70 18.69 22.95 -6.64
C ALA A 70 17.38 22.44 -6.02
N ARG A 71 16.52 23.35 -5.52
CA ARG A 71 15.18 22.99 -5.02
C ARG A 71 14.29 22.45 -6.12
N ALA A 72 14.29 23.09 -7.28
CA ALA A 72 13.52 22.66 -8.44
C ALA A 72 14.02 21.31 -8.99
N GLU A 73 15.33 21.14 -9.11
CA GLU A 73 15.94 19.88 -9.56
C GLU A 73 15.65 18.73 -8.59
N ALA A 74 15.83 18.95 -7.29
CA ALA A 74 15.52 17.96 -6.27
C ALA A 74 14.05 17.53 -6.33
N GLY A 75 13.11 18.48 -6.41
CA GLY A 75 11.69 18.18 -6.51
C GLY A 75 11.32 17.42 -7.79
N ALA A 76 11.83 17.85 -8.94
CA ALA A 76 11.49 17.29 -10.24
C ALA A 76 12.14 15.92 -10.50
N LEU A 77 13.43 15.74 -10.14
CA LEU A 77 14.21 14.55 -10.49
C LEU A 77 14.37 13.57 -9.33
N MET A 78 14.54 14.08 -8.11
CA MET A 78 14.81 13.26 -6.92
C MET A 78 13.56 12.98 -6.09
N GLY A 79 12.42 13.57 -6.42
CA GLY A 79 11.16 13.37 -5.71
C GLY A 79 10.76 11.89 -5.58
N VAL A 80 10.23 11.50 -4.42
CA VAL A 80 9.76 10.13 -4.12
C VAL A 80 8.80 9.61 -5.19
N VAL A 81 7.79 10.41 -5.55
CA VAL A 81 6.78 10.06 -6.56
C VAL A 81 7.41 9.85 -7.94
N ASN A 82 8.50 10.55 -8.25
CA ASN A 82 9.20 10.40 -9.51
C ASN A 82 10.06 9.14 -9.60
N ASN A 83 10.38 8.54 -8.46
CA ASN A 83 11.29 7.42 -8.34
C ASN A 83 10.63 6.16 -7.70
N LEU A 84 9.34 5.93 -7.93
CA LEU A 84 8.63 4.74 -7.43
C LEU A 84 9.21 3.39 -7.94
N VAL A 85 9.91 3.42 -9.08
CA VAL A 85 10.43 2.26 -9.79
C VAL A 85 11.95 2.21 -9.70
N THR A 86 12.52 1.02 -9.48
CA THR A 86 13.98 0.85 -9.49
C THR A 86 14.54 0.85 -10.91
N PRO A 87 15.66 1.56 -11.16
CA PRO A 87 16.29 1.59 -12.49
C PRO A 87 16.86 0.25 -12.93
N ARG A 88 17.15 -0.68 -12.00
CA ARG A 88 17.76 -1.98 -12.32
C ARG A 88 16.78 -2.91 -13.06
N SER A 89 15.56 -3.05 -12.53
CA SER A 89 14.59 -4.05 -13.02
C SER A 89 13.36 -3.44 -13.67
N GLY A 90 13.12 -2.14 -13.46
CA GLY A 90 11.88 -1.48 -13.84
C GLY A 90 10.66 -1.96 -13.04
N ALA A 91 10.86 -2.59 -11.87
CA ALA A 91 9.79 -2.96 -10.95
C ALA A 91 9.62 -1.90 -9.85
N LEU A 92 8.46 -1.89 -9.18
CA LEU A 92 8.24 -1.01 -8.03
C LEU A 92 9.18 -1.38 -6.88
N ILE A 93 9.77 -0.35 -6.27
CA ILE A 93 10.55 -0.45 -5.03
C ILE A 93 9.78 0.16 -3.85
N ILE A 94 9.05 1.25 -4.10
CA ILE A 94 8.11 1.85 -3.14
C ILE A 94 6.75 1.19 -3.35
N ALA A 95 6.24 0.52 -2.32
CA ALA A 95 5.04 -0.28 -2.37
C ALA A 95 4.59 -0.64 -0.94
N ALA A 96 3.42 -1.27 -0.80
CA ALA A 96 2.92 -1.72 0.50
C ALA A 96 3.87 -2.75 1.15
N THR A 97 4.05 -2.64 2.46
CA THR A 97 4.94 -3.50 3.25
C THR A 97 4.20 -4.08 4.46
N GLN A 98 4.68 -5.22 4.97
CA GLN A 98 4.27 -5.86 6.24
C GLN A 98 2.76 -5.74 6.53
N ASP A 99 2.38 -4.90 7.50
CA ASP A 99 1.01 -4.75 7.99
C ASP A 99 0.05 -4.24 6.91
N PHE A 100 0.51 -3.44 5.96
CA PHE A 100 -0.36 -3.00 4.85
C PHE A 100 -0.76 -4.18 3.98
N LEU A 101 0.15 -5.15 3.79
CA LEU A 101 -0.15 -6.38 3.06
C LEU A 101 -1.07 -7.29 3.87
N THR A 102 -0.82 -7.46 5.17
CA THR A 102 -1.66 -8.28 6.04
C THR A 102 -3.09 -7.73 6.14
N GLY A 103 -3.24 -6.43 6.38
CA GLY A 103 -4.54 -5.76 6.44
C GLY A 103 -5.29 -5.85 5.12
N SER A 104 -4.61 -5.62 3.99
CA SER A 104 -5.22 -5.77 2.66
C SER A 104 -5.62 -7.22 2.36
N PHE A 105 -4.80 -8.20 2.73
CA PHE A 105 -5.09 -9.62 2.53
C PHE A 105 -6.32 -10.05 3.33
N LEU A 106 -6.36 -9.72 4.61
CA LEU A 106 -7.48 -10.03 5.48
C LEU A 106 -8.75 -9.32 5.00
N LEU A 107 -8.68 -8.02 4.70
CA LEU A 107 -9.81 -7.25 4.18
C LEU A 107 -10.37 -7.88 2.89
N THR A 108 -9.52 -8.31 1.97
CA THR A 108 -9.95 -8.85 0.67
C THR A 108 -10.26 -10.35 0.70
N SER A 109 -10.24 -11.00 1.86
CA SER A 109 -10.62 -12.41 2.01
C SER A 109 -12.12 -12.64 1.74
N LYS A 110 -12.50 -13.83 1.27
CA LYS A 110 -13.88 -14.16 0.83
C LYS A 110 -14.92 -14.02 1.94
N ASP A 111 -14.54 -14.33 3.18
CA ASP A 111 -15.46 -14.41 4.30
C ASP A 111 -15.68 -13.06 5.01
N MET A 112 -15.14 -11.98 4.43
CA MET A 112 -15.24 -10.64 5.01
C MET A 112 -16.47 -9.88 4.52
N PHE A 113 -17.38 -9.62 5.45
CA PHE A 113 -18.60 -8.86 5.25
C PHE A 113 -18.69 -7.70 6.25
N PHE A 114 -19.14 -6.55 5.77
CA PHE A 114 -19.31 -5.34 6.55
C PHE A 114 -20.76 -4.85 6.44
N ASP A 115 -21.30 -4.40 7.56
CA ASP A 115 -22.54 -3.64 7.58
C ASP A 115 -22.29 -2.22 7.07
N LYS A 116 -23.38 -1.46 6.89
CA LYS A 116 -23.28 -0.09 6.38
C LYS A 116 -22.43 0.81 7.29
N ALA A 117 -22.54 0.65 8.61
CA ALA A 117 -21.79 1.48 9.56
C ALA A 117 -20.29 1.18 9.50
N GLY A 118 -19.89 -0.09 9.53
CA GLY A 118 -18.49 -0.52 9.40
C GLY A 118 -17.89 -0.13 8.05
N ALA A 119 -18.66 -0.31 6.96
CA ALA A 119 -18.24 0.14 5.63
C ALA A 119 -17.99 1.66 5.59
N CYS A 120 -18.93 2.49 6.07
CA CYS A 120 -18.75 3.94 6.14
C CYS A 120 -17.53 4.35 6.99
N GLN A 121 -17.30 3.67 8.12
CA GLN A 121 -16.17 3.96 8.99
C GLN A 121 -14.82 3.68 8.31
N LEU A 122 -14.69 2.53 7.64
CA LEU A 122 -13.49 2.20 6.88
C LEU A 122 -13.25 3.19 5.74
N MET A 123 -14.32 3.55 5.02
CA MET A 123 -14.23 4.44 3.86
C MET A 123 -13.95 5.90 4.24
N GLY A 124 -14.38 6.36 5.42
CA GLY A 124 -14.11 7.71 5.91
C GLY A 124 -12.62 8.05 6.03
N VAL A 125 -11.75 7.04 6.08
CA VAL A 125 -10.30 7.22 6.18
C VAL A 125 -9.63 7.39 4.80
N LEU A 126 -10.35 7.22 3.68
CA LEU A 126 -9.71 7.31 2.37
C LEU A 126 -9.40 8.74 1.91
N THR A 127 -10.11 9.75 2.42
CA THR A 127 -9.97 11.14 1.97
C THR A 127 -9.65 12.05 3.14
N GLU A 128 -8.61 12.88 3.05
CA GLU A 128 -8.33 13.93 4.05
C GLU A 128 -9.29 15.12 3.90
N ASP A 129 -9.62 15.51 2.66
CA ASP A 129 -10.35 16.75 2.37
C ASP A 129 -11.89 16.60 2.31
N GLY A 130 -12.44 15.52 2.86
CA GLY A 130 -13.89 15.25 2.76
C GLY A 130 -14.36 14.99 1.33
N GLY A 131 -13.50 14.40 0.50
CA GLY A 131 -13.83 14.00 -0.87
C GLY A 131 -15.08 13.11 -0.91
N ARG A 132 -15.89 13.28 -1.97
CA ARG A 132 -17.11 12.49 -2.15
C ARG A 132 -16.75 11.03 -2.41
N ILE A 133 -17.21 10.13 -1.55
CA ILE A 133 -17.09 8.68 -1.72
C ILE A 133 -18.48 8.13 -2.03
N GLU A 134 -18.60 7.36 -3.11
CA GLU A 134 -19.86 6.74 -3.51
C GLU A 134 -19.85 5.26 -3.18
N LEU A 135 -20.56 4.87 -2.11
CA LEU A 135 -20.70 3.46 -1.75
C LEU A 135 -21.47 2.69 -2.85
N PRO A 136 -20.99 1.51 -3.25
CA PRO A 136 -21.68 0.68 -4.23
C PRO A 136 -22.91 0.02 -3.60
N ILE A 137 -23.71 -0.63 -4.44
CA ILE A 137 -24.80 -1.49 -3.97
C ILE A 137 -24.19 -2.65 -3.15
N PRO A 138 -24.75 -2.98 -1.96
CA PRO A 138 -24.25 -4.09 -1.15
C PRO A 138 -24.30 -5.41 -1.95
N ALA A 139 -23.29 -6.26 -1.75
CA ALA A 139 -23.22 -7.57 -2.39
C ALA A 139 -24.38 -8.49 -1.97
N ILE A 140 -24.83 -8.37 -0.72
CA ILE A 140 -25.98 -9.11 -0.18
C ILE A 140 -27.02 -8.08 0.23
N LEU A 141 -28.23 -8.17 -0.34
CA LEU A 141 -29.36 -7.28 0.00
C LEU A 141 -30.28 -7.88 1.08
N LYS A 142 -30.42 -9.20 1.12
CA LYS A 142 -31.23 -9.93 2.09
C LYS A 142 -30.45 -11.14 2.61
N PRO A 143 -30.55 -11.49 3.91
CA PRO A 143 -31.44 -10.92 4.93
C PRO A 143 -31.02 -9.54 5.46
N HIS A 144 -29.73 -9.19 5.35
CA HIS A 144 -29.18 -7.88 5.73
C HIS A 144 -28.32 -7.32 4.60
N GLU A 145 -28.22 -5.99 4.55
CA GLU A 145 -27.33 -5.29 3.61
C GLU A 145 -25.87 -5.44 4.05
N LEU A 146 -25.10 -6.20 3.27
CA LEU A 146 -23.68 -6.45 3.54
C LEU A 146 -22.81 -6.15 2.33
N TRP A 147 -21.70 -5.47 2.58
CA TRP A 147 -20.64 -5.19 1.62
C TRP A 147 -19.49 -6.17 1.81
N THR A 148 -18.90 -6.65 0.73
CA THR A 148 -17.67 -7.45 0.82
C THR A 148 -16.46 -6.54 0.95
N GLY A 149 -15.38 -7.04 1.57
CA GLY A 149 -14.15 -6.27 1.63
C GLY A 149 -13.51 -6.00 0.25
N LYS A 150 -13.80 -6.83 -0.75
CA LYS A 150 -13.40 -6.57 -2.15
C LYS A 150 -14.14 -5.37 -2.76
N GLN A 151 -15.42 -5.19 -2.44
CA GLN A 151 -16.16 -3.98 -2.84
C GLN A 151 -15.57 -2.73 -2.20
N LEU A 152 -15.23 -2.79 -0.90
CA LEU A 152 -14.61 -1.67 -0.21
C LEU A 152 -13.21 -1.35 -0.77
N PHE A 153 -12.41 -2.38 -1.08
CA PHE A 153 -11.11 -2.16 -1.72
C PHE A 153 -11.23 -1.53 -3.11
N SER A 154 -12.28 -1.85 -3.87
CA SER A 154 -12.53 -1.24 -5.19
C SER A 154 -12.67 0.28 -5.11
N LEU A 155 -13.22 0.79 -4.01
CA LEU A 155 -13.33 2.22 -3.76
C LEU A 155 -11.98 2.90 -3.49
N VAL A 156 -10.95 2.15 -3.10
CA VAL A 156 -9.57 2.68 -3.02
C VAL A 156 -9.05 3.04 -4.40
N LEU A 157 -9.34 2.19 -5.40
CA LEU A 157 -8.98 2.41 -6.79
C LEU A 157 -9.80 3.53 -7.42
N LYS A 158 -11.10 3.56 -7.11
CA LYS A 158 -12.05 4.51 -7.66
C LYS A 158 -13.08 4.95 -6.60
N PRO A 159 -12.82 6.05 -5.87
CA PRO A 159 -13.73 6.50 -4.80
C PRO A 159 -15.07 7.04 -5.28
N ASN A 160 -15.09 7.64 -6.48
CA ASN A 160 -16.26 8.25 -7.10
C ASN A 160 -16.32 7.96 -8.60
N ARG A 161 -17.50 8.14 -9.20
CA ARG A 161 -17.69 7.96 -10.65
C ARG A 161 -16.87 8.94 -11.50
N ASP A 162 -16.60 10.12 -10.95
CA ASP A 162 -15.86 11.20 -11.61
C ASP A 162 -14.36 10.91 -11.72
N ALA A 163 -13.82 10.01 -10.89
CA ALA A 163 -12.42 9.62 -11.00
C ALA A 163 -12.16 8.94 -12.36
N PRO A 164 -11.14 9.38 -13.12
CA PRO A 164 -10.87 8.88 -14.46
C PRO A 164 -10.25 7.47 -14.47
N ILE A 165 -9.95 6.89 -13.30
CA ILE A 165 -9.21 5.64 -13.13
C ILE A 165 -10.12 4.44 -13.42
N ASN A 166 -9.83 3.73 -14.50
CA ASN A 166 -10.47 2.48 -14.91
C ASN A 166 -9.37 1.41 -15.13
N CYS A 167 -8.79 0.94 -14.03
CA CYS A 167 -7.70 -0.04 -14.07
C CYS A 167 -8.25 -1.43 -14.43
N ASN A 168 -7.56 -2.14 -15.32
CA ASN A 168 -7.83 -3.53 -15.66
C ASN A 168 -6.56 -4.34 -15.40
N LEU A 169 -6.65 -5.38 -14.56
CA LEU A 169 -5.52 -6.24 -14.22
C LEU A 169 -5.99 -7.68 -14.07
N LEU A 170 -5.27 -8.58 -14.74
CA LEU A 170 -5.36 -10.02 -14.56
C LEU A 170 -4.02 -10.53 -14.05
N ALA A 171 -4.02 -11.05 -12.84
CA ALA A 171 -2.78 -11.44 -12.20
C ALA A 171 -2.93 -12.64 -11.26
N ASN A 172 -1.77 -13.23 -10.97
CA ASN A 172 -1.60 -14.51 -10.32
C ASN A 172 -2.19 -15.71 -11.09
N LYS A 173 -1.68 -16.89 -10.74
CA LYS A 173 -2.21 -18.18 -11.17
C LYS A 173 -2.41 -18.98 -9.91
N CYS A 174 -3.48 -19.77 -9.88
CA CYS A 174 -3.72 -20.72 -8.81
C CYS A 174 -2.48 -21.61 -8.66
N LYS A 175 -1.74 -21.47 -7.55
CA LYS A 175 -0.48 -22.20 -7.30
C LYS A 175 -0.73 -23.62 -6.83
N ASP A 176 -1.94 -23.90 -6.37
CA ASP A 176 -2.34 -25.21 -5.86
C ASP A 176 -2.56 -26.19 -7.02
N PRO A 177 -1.74 -27.26 -7.14
CA PRO A 177 -1.88 -28.26 -8.18
C PRO A 177 -3.17 -29.10 -8.03
N LEU A 178 -3.78 -29.13 -6.85
CA LEU A 178 -5.03 -29.86 -6.57
C LEU A 178 -6.28 -29.06 -6.90
N CYS A 179 -6.16 -27.78 -7.27
CA CYS A 179 -7.31 -26.94 -7.54
C CYS A 179 -8.00 -27.35 -8.84
N SER A 180 -9.20 -27.92 -8.71
CA SER A 180 -9.99 -28.44 -9.84
C SER A 180 -10.41 -27.35 -10.82
N PHE A 181 -10.66 -26.13 -10.33
CA PHE A 181 -11.05 -24.98 -11.13
C PHE A 181 -9.90 -23.96 -11.20
N LYS A 182 -9.50 -23.55 -12.41
CA LYS A 182 -8.41 -22.59 -12.63
C LYS A 182 -8.97 -21.24 -13.07
N GLY A 183 -8.17 -20.19 -12.90
CA GLY A 183 -8.59 -18.81 -13.18
C GLY A 183 -9.49 -18.27 -12.07
N GLU A 184 -10.53 -17.55 -12.45
CA GLU A 184 -11.46 -16.85 -11.54
C GLU A 184 -12.15 -17.77 -10.54
N MET A 185 -12.36 -19.04 -10.91
CA MET A 185 -13.04 -20.03 -10.08
C MET A 185 -12.11 -20.80 -9.14
N CYS A 186 -10.85 -20.36 -8.97
CA CYS A 186 -9.88 -21.02 -8.08
C CYS A 186 -10.43 -21.12 -6.65
N SER A 187 -10.42 -22.34 -6.09
CA SER A 187 -10.97 -22.65 -4.76
C SER A 187 -10.36 -21.77 -3.67
N SER A 188 -9.05 -21.55 -3.75
CA SER A 188 -8.26 -20.76 -2.80
C SER A 188 -8.27 -19.25 -3.05
N ASP A 189 -9.10 -18.75 -3.99
CA ASP A 189 -9.22 -17.30 -4.30
C ASP A 189 -7.89 -16.61 -4.63
N ASN A 190 -6.95 -17.33 -5.26
CA ASN A 190 -5.61 -16.81 -5.55
C ASN A 190 -5.49 -16.14 -6.93
N PHE A 191 -6.57 -16.07 -7.70
CA PHE A 191 -6.58 -15.43 -9.02
C PHE A 191 -7.19 -14.05 -8.91
N VAL A 192 -6.41 -13.03 -9.21
CA VAL A 192 -6.80 -11.63 -9.03
C VAL A 192 -7.29 -11.07 -10.36
N HIS A 193 -8.55 -10.65 -10.38
CA HIS A 193 -9.17 -10.00 -11.53
C HIS A 193 -9.76 -8.66 -11.09
N VAL A 194 -9.10 -7.59 -11.54
CA VAL A 194 -9.61 -6.22 -11.43
C VAL A 194 -10.11 -5.79 -12.80
N ARG A 195 -11.36 -5.35 -12.89
CA ARG A 195 -11.96 -4.85 -14.13
C ARG A 195 -12.61 -3.49 -13.87
N ASN A 196 -12.26 -2.49 -14.66
CA ASN A 196 -12.75 -1.12 -14.50
C ASN A 196 -12.65 -0.58 -13.06
N SER A 197 -11.52 -0.85 -12.40
CA SER A 197 -11.27 -0.49 -10.99
C SER A 197 -12.15 -1.22 -9.96
N GLU A 198 -12.82 -2.31 -10.35
CA GLU A 198 -13.57 -3.19 -9.44
C GLU A 198 -12.81 -4.51 -9.26
N LEU A 199 -12.56 -4.90 -8.00
CA LEU A 199 -11.94 -6.18 -7.64
C LEU A 199 -13.01 -7.27 -7.61
N LEU A 200 -13.06 -8.08 -8.67
CA LEU A 200 -14.08 -9.11 -8.85
C LEU A 200 -13.74 -10.40 -8.08
N CYS A 201 -12.49 -10.85 -8.16
CA CYS A 201 -12.01 -12.03 -7.45
C CYS A 201 -10.54 -11.88 -7.07
N GLY A 202 -10.10 -12.70 -6.12
CA GLY A 202 -8.71 -12.75 -5.68
C GLY A 202 -8.45 -12.00 -4.38
N VAL A 203 -7.59 -12.57 -3.55
CA VAL A 203 -6.98 -11.89 -2.40
C VAL A 203 -5.78 -11.06 -2.83
N LEU A 204 -5.61 -9.90 -2.21
CA LEU A 204 -4.48 -9.02 -2.49
C LEU A 204 -3.29 -9.40 -1.62
N ASP A 205 -2.26 -9.93 -2.26
CA ASP A 205 -1.05 -10.41 -1.62
C ASP A 205 0.15 -9.49 -1.92
N LYS A 206 1.34 -9.92 -1.46
CA LYS A 206 2.62 -9.26 -1.76
C LYS A 206 2.87 -9.12 -3.26
N SER A 207 2.40 -10.02 -4.10
CA SER A 207 2.64 -9.92 -5.54
C SER A 207 1.82 -8.79 -6.17
N MET A 208 0.64 -8.49 -5.61
CA MET A 208 -0.29 -7.48 -6.13
C MET A 208 -0.04 -6.08 -5.59
N LEU A 209 0.36 -5.97 -4.32
CA LEU A 209 0.56 -4.68 -3.64
C LEU A 209 2.01 -4.44 -3.21
N GLY A 210 2.85 -5.47 -3.17
CA GLY A 210 4.23 -5.36 -2.68
C GLY A 210 5.28 -5.04 -3.75
N ALA A 211 6.49 -4.75 -3.29
CA ALA A 211 7.64 -4.44 -4.15
C ALA A 211 8.14 -5.66 -4.96
N GLY A 212 8.76 -5.39 -6.11
CA GLY A 212 9.47 -6.38 -6.93
C GLY A 212 8.65 -7.02 -8.07
N SER A 213 7.32 -6.95 -8.04
CA SER A 213 6.46 -7.44 -9.13
C SER A 213 6.12 -6.32 -10.14
N LYS A 214 6.15 -6.66 -11.43
CA LYS A 214 5.60 -5.79 -12.51
C LYS A 214 4.09 -5.97 -12.70
N LYS A 215 3.53 -7.05 -12.18
CA LYS A 215 2.08 -7.32 -12.19
C LYS A 215 1.52 -6.89 -10.84
N ASN A 216 1.58 -5.59 -10.58
CA ASN A 216 1.14 -4.96 -9.34
C ASN A 216 0.10 -3.89 -9.70
N VAL A 217 -0.92 -3.72 -8.87
CA VAL A 217 -2.00 -2.74 -9.09
C VAL A 217 -1.44 -1.32 -9.17
N PHE A 218 -0.53 -0.96 -8.27
CA PHE A 218 0.17 0.33 -8.28
C PHE A 218 0.97 0.53 -9.57
N PHE A 219 1.54 -0.53 -10.13
CA PHE A 219 2.33 -0.44 -11.36
C PHE A 219 1.45 -0.22 -12.59
N SER A 220 0.27 -0.85 -12.64
CA SER A 220 -0.71 -0.59 -13.69
C SER A 220 -1.19 0.87 -13.65
N ILE A 221 -1.53 1.39 -12.46
CA ILE A 221 -1.93 2.79 -12.32
C ILE A 221 -0.79 3.75 -12.69
N LEU A 222 0.43 3.46 -12.24
CA LEU A 222 1.60 4.25 -12.56
C LEU A 222 1.81 4.40 -14.08
N LYS A 223 1.59 3.32 -14.82
CA LYS A 223 1.79 3.29 -16.27
C LYS A 223 0.66 3.99 -17.03
N ASP A 224 -0.59 3.76 -16.61
CA ASP A 224 -1.76 4.16 -17.39
C ASP A 224 -2.30 5.55 -16.98
N TYR A 225 -2.16 5.93 -15.71
CA TYR A 225 -2.71 7.17 -15.13
C TYR A 225 -1.66 8.10 -14.55
N GLY A 226 -0.43 7.63 -14.34
CA GLY A 226 0.71 8.44 -13.93
C GLY A 226 1.07 8.29 -12.45
N LYS A 227 2.11 9.04 -12.06
CA LYS A 227 2.82 8.81 -10.80
C LYS A 227 2.08 9.33 -9.56
N LEU A 228 1.40 10.46 -9.69
CA LEU A 228 0.64 11.08 -8.60
C LEU A 228 -0.52 10.17 -8.16
N GLU A 229 -1.29 9.66 -9.13
CA GLU A 229 -2.40 8.73 -8.86
C GLU A 229 -1.92 7.42 -8.20
N ALA A 230 -0.76 6.91 -8.61
CA ALA A 230 -0.17 5.73 -7.98
C ALA A 230 0.25 6.00 -6.52
N ALA A 231 0.84 7.16 -6.24
CA ALA A 231 1.23 7.56 -4.88
C ALA A 231 0.01 7.78 -3.98
N GLU A 232 -1.03 8.44 -4.50
CA GLU A 232 -2.30 8.64 -3.80
C GLU A 232 -2.98 7.30 -3.49
N MET A 233 -2.99 6.36 -4.45
CA MET A 233 -3.50 5.01 -4.20
C MET A 233 -2.71 4.30 -3.09
N MET A 234 -1.37 4.35 -3.10
CA MET A 234 -0.55 3.74 -2.03
C MET A 234 -0.90 4.32 -0.67
N TRP A 235 -1.10 5.63 -0.60
CA TRP A 235 -1.48 6.31 0.63
C TRP A 235 -2.86 5.88 1.14
N ARG A 236 -3.86 5.77 0.25
CA ARG A 236 -5.19 5.24 0.59
C ARG A 236 -5.14 3.79 1.08
N VAL A 237 -4.35 2.93 0.41
CA VAL A 237 -4.17 1.53 0.83
C VAL A 237 -3.55 1.45 2.22
N ALA A 238 -2.53 2.25 2.51
CA ALA A 238 -1.89 2.28 3.82
C ALA A 238 -2.90 2.63 4.93
N ARG A 239 -3.65 3.71 4.74
CA ARG A 239 -4.66 4.17 5.70
C ARG A 239 -5.78 3.14 5.92
N LEU A 240 -6.32 2.58 4.84
CA LEU A 240 -7.39 1.58 4.92
C LEU A 240 -6.92 0.31 5.64
N SER A 241 -5.74 -0.18 5.29
CA SER A 241 -5.19 -1.43 5.85
C SER A 241 -4.96 -1.30 7.35
N ILE A 242 -4.37 -0.17 7.80
CA ILE A 242 -4.15 0.09 9.22
C ILE A 242 -5.49 0.23 9.95
N GLN A 243 -6.44 1.00 9.41
CA GLN A 243 -7.75 1.17 10.03
C GLN A 243 -8.47 -0.18 10.21
N TYR A 244 -8.43 -1.01 9.18
CA TYR A 244 -9.02 -2.33 9.24
C TYR A 244 -8.34 -3.21 10.30
N LEU A 245 -7.01 -3.26 10.35
CA LEU A 245 -6.27 -4.03 11.36
C LEU A 245 -6.56 -3.55 12.79
N MET A 246 -6.70 -2.24 13.00
CA MET A 246 -7.07 -1.68 14.31
C MET A 246 -8.48 -2.09 14.74
N MET A 247 -9.40 -2.30 13.79
CA MET A 247 -10.77 -2.74 14.08
C MET A 247 -10.88 -4.25 14.29
N SER A 248 -10.16 -5.05 13.48
CA SER A 248 -10.25 -6.51 13.55
C SER A 248 -9.41 -7.12 14.67
N GLY A 249 -8.26 -6.51 14.97
CA GLY A 249 -7.19 -7.13 15.75
C GLY A 249 -6.48 -8.22 14.96
N PHE A 250 -5.16 -8.31 15.15
CA PHE A 250 -4.33 -9.38 14.61
C PHE A 250 -3.18 -9.65 15.59
N SER A 251 -2.97 -10.90 15.96
CA SER A 251 -1.97 -11.29 16.94
C SER A 251 -1.46 -12.70 16.64
N ILE A 252 -0.31 -13.04 17.21
CA ILE A 252 0.27 -14.37 17.19
C ILE A 252 0.49 -14.83 18.63
N GLY A 253 0.02 -16.02 18.95
CA GLY A 253 0.18 -16.63 20.28
C GLY A 253 1.05 -17.88 20.25
N LEU A 254 1.35 -18.41 21.43
CA LEU A 254 2.06 -19.69 21.54
C LEU A 254 1.27 -20.84 20.89
N GLY A 255 -0.07 -20.77 20.93
CA GLY A 255 -0.95 -21.78 20.32
C GLY A 255 -0.79 -21.91 18.80
N ASP A 256 -0.40 -20.84 18.10
CA ASP A 256 -0.15 -20.88 16.65
C ASP A 256 1.19 -21.58 16.32
N LEU A 257 2.09 -21.65 17.30
CA LEU A 257 3.42 -22.26 17.18
C LEU A 257 3.46 -23.71 17.67
N CYS A 258 2.54 -24.08 18.57
CA CYS A 258 2.47 -25.43 19.14
C CYS A 258 2.03 -26.44 18.07
N PRO A 259 2.88 -27.42 17.70
CA PRO A 259 2.50 -28.44 16.73
C PRO A 259 1.41 -29.35 17.34
N PRO A 260 0.43 -29.80 16.54
CA PRO A 260 -0.57 -30.74 17.02
C PRO A 260 0.06 -32.10 17.30
N ASP A 261 -0.48 -32.85 18.27
CA ASP A 261 0.04 -34.18 18.66
C ASP A 261 0.16 -35.14 17.46
N SER A 262 -0.75 -35.03 16.49
CA SER A 262 -0.70 -35.82 15.25
C SER A 262 0.57 -35.58 14.42
N LEU A 263 1.11 -34.36 14.45
CA LEU A 263 2.37 -34.01 13.79
C LEU A 263 3.57 -34.51 14.60
N ILE A 264 3.51 -34.44 15.93
CA ILE A 264 4.57 -34.96 16.82
C ILE A 264 4.69 -36.47 16.65
N LEU A 265 3.58 -37.21 16.69
CA LEU A 265 3.55 -38.66 16.47
C LEU A 265 4.05 -39.05 15.07
N LYS A 266 3.76 -38.24 14.04
CA LYS A 266 4.31 -38.46 12.68
C LYS A 266 5.82 -38.22 12.64
N LYS A 267 6.30 -37.18 13.33
CA LYS A 267 7.73 -36.89 13.45
C LYS A 267 8.48 -38.05 14.11
N GLU A 268 7.95 -38.59 15.20
CA GLU A 268 8.54 -39.74 15.91
C GLU A 268 8.58 -41.02 15.07
N LYS A 269 7.62 -41.22 14.16
CA LYS A 269 7.63 -42.36 13.23
C LYS A 269 8.62 -42.22 12.07
N LEU A 270 9.06 -40.99 11.78
CA LEU A 270 10.02 -40.69 10.72
C LEU A 270 11.47 -40.65 11.22
N LEU A 271 11.67 -40.57 12.54
CA LEU A 271 12.96 -40.62 13.22
C LEU A 271 13.28 -42.06 13.65
#